data_AF-A0A256IQ87-F1
#
_entry.id   AF-A0A256IQ87-F1
#
_cell.length_a   1.000
_cell.length_b   1.000
_cell.length_c   1.000
_cell.angle_alpha   90.00
_cell.angle_beta   90.00
_cell.angle_gamma   90.00
#
_symmetry.space_group_name_H-M   'P 1'
#
loop_
_entity.id
_entity.type
_entity.pdbx_description
1 polymer ?
#
loop_
_entity_poly.entity_id
_entity_poly.type
_entity_poly.pdbx_seq_one_letter_code
_entity_poly.pdbx_strand_id
1 'polypeptide(L)' 'MNSLAETVRQLAPHWGVMFVAMLSGLAVAERVVVGVPLWGSLLVVLVVAVGYPPVVRALGVAPEVWDR' A
#
# COMPACT_ATOMS: atom_id res chain seq x y z
N MET A 1 12.30 4.98 -21.29
CA MET A 1 12.17 3.75 -20.47
C MET A 1 13.15 3.86 -19.32
N ASN A 2 12.68 3.87 -18.06
CA ASN A 2 13.61 3.93 -16.92
C ASN A 2 14.33 2.58 -16.79
N SER A 3 15.55 2.60 -16.25
CA SER A 3 16.23 1.36 -15.89
C SER A 3 15.45 0.61 -14.80
N LEU A 4 15.69 -0.69 -14.65
CA LEU A 4 15.11 -1.49 -13.58
C LEU A 4 15.45 -0.88 -12.20
N ALA A 5 16.71 -0.48 -12.01
CA ALA A 5 17.19 0.12 -10.76
C ALA A 5 16.43 1.41 -10.41
N GLU A 6 16.15 2.26 -11.40
CA GLU A 6 15.39 3.49 -11.21
C GLU A 6 13.93 3.21 -10.88
N THR A 7 13.31 2.24 -11.57
CA THR A 7 11.95 1.79 -11.26
C THR A 7 11.82 1.27 -9.82
N VAL A 8 12.77 0.44 -9.39
CA VAL A 8 12.81 -0.09 -8.02
C VAL A 8 13.04 1.04 -7.02
N ARG A 9 13.94 1.98 -7.29
CA ARG A 9 14.21 3.12 -6.41
C ARG A 9 12.97 3.99 -6.20
N GLN A 10 12.17 4.20 -7.26
CA GLN A 10 10.92 4.94 -7.16
C GLN A 10 9.84 4.16 -6.39
N LEU A 11 9.71 2.84 -6.61
CA LEU A 11 8.65 2.03 -6.01
C LEU A 11 8.94 1.54 -4.59
N ALA A 12 10.20 1.31 -4.23
CA ALA A 12 10.57 0.72 -2.95
C ALA A 12 10.05 1.51 -1.73
N PRO A 13 10.12 2.86 -1.69
CA PRO A 13 9.52 3.64 -0.61
C PRO A 13 8.01 3.42 -0.49
N HIS A 14 7.30 3.38 -1.62
CA HIS A 14 5.85 3.17 -1.65
C HIS A 14 5.46 1.78 -1.19
N TRP A 15 6.20 0.74 -1.62
CA TRP A 15 6.00 -0.62 -1.10
C TRP A 15 6.21 -0.70 0.40
N GLY A 16 7.24 -0.01 0.93
CA GLY A 16 7.47 0.09 2.36
C GLY A 16 6.27 0.69 3.11
N VAL A 17 5.73 1.81 2.61
CA VAL A 17 4.56 2.46 3.22
C VAL A 17 3.32 1.59 3.12
N MET A 18 3.05 0.98 1.96
CA MET A 18 1.92 0.06 1.79
C MET A 18 2.03 -1.15 2.73
N PHE A 19 3.23 -1.71 2.90
CA PHE A 19 3.48 -2.81 3.83
C PHE A 19 3.18 -2.41 5.28
N VAL A 20 3.69 -1.26 5.72
CA VAL A 20 3.41 -0.71 7.06
C VAL A 20 1.92 -0.43 7.24
N ALA A 21 1.25 0.10 6.21
CA ALA A 21 -0.19 0.37 6.25
C ALA A 21 -1.01 -0.93 6.37
N MET A 22 -0.65 -1.99 5.64
CA MET A 22 -1.30 -3.30 5.77
C MET A 22 -1.13 -3.89 7.16
N LEU A 23 0.10 -3.90 7.70
CA LEU A 23 0.36 -4.40 9.05
C LEU A 23 -0.40 -3.59 10.11
N SER A 24 -0.42 -2.27 9.95
CA SER A 24 -1.16 -1.37 10.84
C SER A 24 -2.68 -1.63 10.77
N GLY A 25 -3.21 -1.83 9.57
CA GLY A 25 -4.61 -2.20 9.35
C GLY A 25 -4.99 -3.53 10.00
N LEU A 26 -4.14 -4.55 9.86
CA LEU A 26 -4.32 -5.84 10.54
C LEU A 26 -4.25 -5.70 12.06
N ALA A 27 -3.24 -4.98 12.57
CA ALA A 27 -3.08 -4.74 14.00
C ALA A 27 -4.29 -4.01 14.59
N VAL A 28 -4.88 -3.04 13.86
CA VAL A 28 -6.12 -2.38 14.27
C VAL A 28 -7.30 -3.36 14.21
N ALA A 29 -7.43 -4.14 13.14
CA ALA A 29 -8.52 -5.11 12.99
C ALA A 29 -8.52 -6.16 14.12
N GLU A 30 -7.36 -6.66 14.52
CA GLU A 30 -7.21 -7.62 15.63
C GLU A 30 -7.62 -7.04 16.98
N ARG A 31 -7.60 -5.72 17.16
CA ARG A 31 -8.06 -5.07 18.41
C ARG A 31 -9.57 -4.95 18.47
N VAL A 32 -10.25 -5.00 17.34
CA VAL A 32 -11.71 -4.82 17.24
C VAL A 32 -12.42 -6.15 17.06
N VAL A 33 -11.78 -7.10 16.36
CA VAL A 33 -12.35 -8.41 16.02
C VAL A 33 -11.43 -9.51 16.56
N VAL A 34 -11.98 -10.36 17.42
CA VAL A 34 -11.25 -11.53 17.94
C VAL A 34 -11.05 -12.53 16.80
N GLY A 35 -9.79 -12.72 16.40
CA GLY A 35 -9.40 -13.65 15.34
C GLY A 35 -9.84 -13.16 13.96
N VAL A 36 -9.05 -12.27 13.35
CA VAL A 36 -9.34 -11.74 12.01
C VAL A 36 -9.33 -12.90 10.99
N PRO A 37 -10.48 -13.22 10.38
CA PRO A 37 -10.56 -14.29 9.39
C PRO A 37 -9.86 -13.86 8.08
N LEU A 38 -9.50 -14.84 7.25
CA LEU A 38 -8.75 -14.60 6.00
C LEU A 38 -9.40 -13.52 5.11
N TRP A 39 -10.73 -13.51 4.98
CA TRP A 39 -11.45 -12.52 4.17
C TRP A 39 -11.31 -11.10 4.72
N GLY A 40 -11.20 -10.94 6.04
CA GLY A 40 -10.95 -9.65 6.69
C GLY A 40 -9.55 -9.15 6.37
N SER A 41 -8.56 -10.03 6.40
CA SER A 41 -7.19 -9.72 5.99
C SER A 41 -7.10 -9.33 4.51
N LEU A 42 -7.81 -10.05 3.64
CA LEU A 42 -7.91 -9.71 2.21
C LEU A 42 -8.55 -8.34 1.98
N LEU A 43 -9.57 -7.99 2.77
CA LEU A 43 -10.21 -6.68 2.70
C LEU A 43 -9.23 -5.56 3.07
N VAL A 44 -8.40 -5.74 4.11
CA VAL A 44 -7.36 -4.76 4.48
C VAL A 44 -6.38 -4.55 3.32
N VAL A 45 -5.90 -5.65 2.72
CA VAL A 45 -5.01 -5.57 1.56
C VAL A 45 -5.66 -4.82 0.41
N LEU A 46 -6.93 -5.13 0.10
CA LEU A 46 -7.68 -4.47 -0.98
C LEU A 46 -7.85 -2.97 -0.72
N VAL A 47 -8.22 -2.59 0.50
CA VAL A 47 -8.37 -1.17 0.89
C VAL A 47 -7.06 -0.42 0.74
N VAL A 48 -5.94 -1.00 1.18
CA VAL A 48 -4.62 -0.35 1.01
C VAL A 48 -4.24 -0.29 -0.46
N ALA A 49 -4.38 -1.38 -1.21
CA ALA A 49 -3.99 -1.43 -2.62
C ALA A 49 -4.77 -0.44 -3.50
N VAL A 50 -6.07 -0.28 -3.25
CA VAL A 50 -6.93 0.63 -4.02
C VAL A 50 -6.88 2.05 -3.47
N GLY A 51 -6.79 2.23 -2.15
CA GLY A 51 -6.81 3.54 -1.49
C GLY A 51 -5.47 4.26 -1.50
N TYR A 52 -4.35 3.53 -1.54
CA TYR A 52 -3.02 4.15 -1.50
C TYR A 52 -2.69 4.99 -2.74
N PRO A 53 -2.87 4.51 -3.98
CA PRO A 53 -2.58 5.30 -5.18
C PRO A 53 -3.31 6.65 -5.28
N PRO A 54 -4.65 6.76 -5.07
CA PRO A 54 -5.32 8.04 -5.15
C PRO A 54 -4.86 9.01 -4.06
N VAL A 55 -4.55 8.52 -2.84
CA VAL A 55 -4.01 9.35 -1.76
C VAL A 55 -2.62 9.90 -2.12
N VAL A 56 -1.73 9.05 -2.62
CA VAL A 56 -0.38 9.47 -3.02
C VAL A 56 -0.42 10.47 -4.19
N ARG A 57 -1.31 10.26 -5.16
CA ARG A 57 -1.53 11.22 -6.25
C ARG A 57 -2.05 12.57 -5.73
N ALA A 58 -3.01 12.57 -4.82
CA ALA A 58 -3.55 13.79 -4.22
C ALA A 58 -2.49 14.57 -3.42
N LEU A 59 -1.54 13.87 -2.81
CA LEU A 59 -0.42 14.47 -2.07
C LEU A 59 0.73 14.95 -2.99
N GLY A 60 0.67 14.70 -4.30
CA GLY A 60 1.71 15.13 -5.26
C GLY A 60 3.04 14.39 -5.13
N VAL A 61 3.06 13.22 -4.48
CA VAL A 61 4.27 12.39 -4.28
C VAL A 61 4.21 11.08 -5.07
N ALA A 62 3.37 11.03 -6.11
CA ALA A 62 3.27 9.86 -6.98
C ALA A 62 4.55 9.67 -7.80
N PRO A 63 5.04 8.42 -7.93
CA PRO A 63 6.21 8.14 -8.73
C PRO A 63 5.84 8.20 -10.22
N GLU A 64 6.75 8.75 -11.03
CA GLU A 64 6.55 8.93 -12.48
C GLU A 64 6.23 7.62 -13.22
N VAL A 65 6.66 6.47 -12.67
CA VAL A 65 6.36 5.15 -13.23
C VAL A 65 4.85 4.82 -13.27
N TRP A 66 4.02 5.49 -12.46
CA TRP A 66 2.57 5.27 -12.45
C TRP A 66 1.83 5.98 -13.58
N ASP A 67 2.46 6.95 -14.24
CA ASP A 67 1.86 7.73 -15.33
C ASP A 67 2.19 7.13 -16.72
N ARG A 68 2.74 5.92 -16.75
CA ARG A 68 3.07 5.19 -17.98
C ARG A 68 1.89 4.43 -18.57
#